data_AF-A0A1V4RHG7-F1
#
_entry.id   AF-A0A1V4RHG7-F1
#
_cell.length_a   1.000
_cell.length_b   1.000
_cell.length_c   1.000
_cell.angle_alpha   90.00
_cell.angle_beta   90.00
_cell.angle_gamma   90.00
#
_symmetry.space_group_name_H-M   'P 1'
#
loop_
_entity.id
_entity.type
_entity.pdbx_description
1 polymer ?
#
loop_
_entity_poly.entity_id
_entity_poly.type
_entity_poly.pdbx_seq_one_letter_code
_entity_poly.pdbx_strand_id
1 'polypeptide(L)'
;MQKKGTLMKRLVWLGVLVSVSCASEVPEENVCFPGEEKAMNSFSHFYTAVESTCDPQMEELILPLNTGEVINLTGVLAIASQTSLPEALVENGFAVFPMQHPVNNPVRAFERLSDTDQPVFVSSGIPLHMLHIFFDQILQQVETDNLYPDLVVVCRELYESNLNRNNLLNAAFFAVPLSFLDEDFVPDDKVADTVQEEVEMMILHQGFHESSVFGYKEDYSQYVPRGHYTSSEKLENYFMAMMYMGRITFLLRGGDPNGPDEQNLVSEETAREMTASALLIVSDLNTIEVDGVPLRARWERIYQITAFFAGFADDLSVSQYHAASQAVSGEYFSSELLDDSGFYSDFQSYIAENYSGPSIYSGTGASVVMPDINGEFPEDGLQSLLGKTAGFRFFGQRYTPDSEILGKLVFPEIGTN
;
A
#
# COMPACT_ATOMS: atom_id res chain seq x y z
N MET A 1 45.00 57.18 -26.07
CA MET A 1 43.64 57.28 -26.63
C MET A 1 42.91 55.99 -26.32
N GLN A 2 42.09 56.01 -25.25
CA GLN A 2 41.15 54.96 -24.90
C GLN A 2 40.00 54.93 -25.93
N LYS A 3 39.59 53.75 -26.40
CA LYS A 3 38.24 53.52 -26.92
C LYS A 3 37.64 52.27 -26.27
N LYS A 4 36.76 52.58 -25.32
CA LYS A 4 35.65 51.87 -24.67
C LYS A 4 35.33 50.45 -25.18
N GLY A 5 35.31 49.53 -24.22
CA GLY A 5 34.73 48.21 -24.34
C GLY A 5 33.24 48.26 -24.63
N THR A 6 32.80 47.32 -25.46
CA THR A 6 31.40 47.10 -25.79
C THR A 6 30.83 46.20 -24.70
N LEU A 7 29.86 46.71 -23.94
CA LEU A 7 29.09 45.98 -22.95
C LEU A 7 28.40 44.78 -23.63
N MET A 8 28.86 43.56 -23.35
CA MET A 8 28.07 42.35 -23.53
C MET A 8 26.85 42.47 -22.62
N LYS A 9 25.65 42.64 -23.20
CA LYS A 9 24.40 42.60 -22.46
C LYS A 9 24.17 41.15 -22.01
N ARG A 10 24.04 40.97 -20.69
CA ARG A 10 23.76 39.69 -20.01
C ARG A 10 22.40 39.14 -20.47
N LEU A 11 22.37 37.87 -20.90
CA LEU A 11 21.15 37.06 -20.89
C LEU A 11 21.03 36.47 -19.48
N VAL A 12 20.08 36.94 -18.68
CA VAL A 12 19.70 36.28 -17.43
C VAL A 12 18.46 35.47 -17.73
N TRP A 13 18.60 34.14 -17.66
CA TRP A 13 17.50 33.18 -17.80
C TRP A 13 16.83 33.00 -16.43
N LEU A 14 15.57 33.41 -16.30
CA LEU A 14 14.75 33.09 -15.12
C LEU A 14 14.19 31.67 -15.29
N GLY A 15 14.77 30.71 -14.57
CA GLY A 15 14.19 29.38 -14.33
C GLY A 15 13.87 29.24 -12.85
N VAL A 16 12.76 28.59 -12.50
CA VAL A 16 12.42 28.26 -11.10
C VAL A 16 13.13 26.95 -10.76
N LEU A 17 13.68 26.81 -9.56
CA LEU A 17 14.16 25.50 -9.08
C LEU A 17 13.96 25.49 -7.57
N VAL A 18 13.26 24.46 -7.08
CA VAL A 18 13.15 24.17 -5.65
C VAL A 18 13.96 22.91 -5.43
N SER A 19 15.10 23.03 -4.77
CA SER A 19 15.85 21.92 -4.19
C SER A 19 15.98 22.16 -2.69
N VAL A 20 15.31 21.33 -1.90
CA VAL A 20 15.58 21.22 -0.46
C VAL A 20 16.64 20.14 -0.30
N SER A 21 17.90 20.56 -0.15
CA SER A 21 18.98 19.69 0.29
C SER A 21 19.15 19.88 1.80
N CYS A 22 18.50 19.03 2.59
CA CYS A 22 18.88 18.84 4.00
C CYS A 22 20.01 17.81 4.04
N ALA A 23 21.25 18.29 3.93
CA ALA A 23 22.42 17.50 4.32
C ALA A 23 22.61 17.65 5.84
N SER A 24 22.02 16.73 6.59
CA SER A 24 22.52 16.38 7.92
C SER A 24 22.99 14.93 7.82
N GLU A 25 24.27 14.69 8.12
CA GLU A 25 24.80 13.35 8.33
C GLU A 25 24.01 12.69 9.48
N VAL A 26 22.98 11.93 9.09
CA VAL A 26 22.29 11.01 10.01
C VAL A 26 23.26 9.86 10.22
N PRO A 27 23.52 9.43 11.47
CA PRO A 27 24.33 8.24 11.72
C PRO A 27 23.73 7.09 10.93
N GLU A 28 24.57 6.28 10.27
CA GLU A 28 24.14 4.99 9.69
C GLU A 28 23.66 4.07 10.82
N GLU A 29 22.43 4.27 11.30
CA GLU A 29 21.64 3.18 11.79
C GLU A 29 21.39 2.30 10.56
N ASN A 30 21.90 1.07 10.62
CA ASN A 30 21.53 0.04 9.67
C ASN A 30 20.02 -0.18 9.79
N VAL A 31 19.24 0.59 9.02
CA VAL A 31 17.83 0.33 8.77
C VAL A 31 17.80 -0.98 7.99
N CYS A 32 17.76 -2.09 8.72
CA CYS A 32 17.51 -3.40 8.16
C CYS A 32 16.04 -3.41 7.74
N PHE A 33 15.78 -3.11 6.47
CA PHE A 33 14.46 -3.34 5.90
C PHE A 33 14.12 -4.83 6.07
N PRO A 34 12.87 -5.21 6.38
CA PRO A 34 12.43 -6.60 6.53
C PRO A 34 12.41 -7.36 5.19
N GLY A 35 13.56 -7.39 4.52
CA GLY A 35 13.72 -7.63 3.09
C GLY A 35 14.97 -8.40 2.73
N GLU A 36 15.66 -9.06 3.66
CA GLU A 36 16.72 -9.99 3.28
C GLU A 36 16.20 -11.20 2.47
N GLU A 37 14.90 -11.54 2.56
CA GLU A 37 14.26 -12.50 1.64
C GLU A 37 13.72 -11.88 0.34
N LYS A 38 13.43 -10.57 0.30
CA LYS A 38 12.75 -9.93 -0.85
C LYS A 38 13.67 -9.69 -2.05
N ALA A 39 14.98 -9.87 -1.90
CA ALA A 39 15.97 -9.72 -2.98
C ALA A 39 15.82 -10.78 -4.09
N MET A 40 15.23 -11.95 -3.82
CA MET A 40 15.05 -12.98 -4.84
C MET A 40 13.97 -12.61 -5.89
N ASN A 41 13.18 -11.55 -5.62
CA ASN A 41 12.20 -10.92 -6.52
C ASN A 41 12.51 -9.43 -6.75
N SER A 42 13.79 -9.04 -6.84
CA SER A 42 14.14 -7.64 -7.02
C SER A 42 13.65 -7.10 -8.37
N PHE A 43 12.78 -6.06 -8.31
CA PHE A 43 12.37 -5.27 -9.47
C PHE A 43 13.54 -4.57 -10.19
N SER A 44 14.75 -4.61 -9.62
CA SER A 44 15.97 -4.09 -10.24
C SER A 44 16.24 -4.68 -11.62
N HIS A 45 15.80 -5.91 -11.92
CA HIS A 45 15.92 -6.49 -13.26
C HIS A 45 15.10 -5.77 -14.33
N PHE A 46 14.04 -5.05 -13.93
CA PHE A 46 13.22 -4.21 -14.82
C PHE A 46 13.71 -2.76 -14.87
N TYR A 47 14.69 -2.40 -14.04
CA TYR A 47 15.20 -1.03 -13.94
C TYR A 47 16.61 -0.95 -14.51
N THR A 48 16.80 -0.08 -15.49
CA THR A 48 18.14 0.33 -15.92
C THR A 48 18.33 1.79 -15.51
N ALA A 49 19.31 2.04 -14.64
CA ALA A 49 19.64 3.39 -14.22
C ALA A 49 20.01 4.24 -15.45
N VAL A 50 19.35 5.38 -15.60
CA VAL A 50 19.70 6.37 -16.61
C VAL A 50 20.67 7.34 -15.95
N GLU A 51 21.96 7.23 -16.29
CA GLU A 51 22.95 8.18 -15.80
C GLU A 51 22.68 9.57 -16.38
N SER A 52 22.50 10.56 -15.50
CA SER A 52 22.43 11.96 -15.88
C SER A 52 23.81 12.60 -15.68
N THR A 53 24.43 13.03 -16.77
CA THR A 53 25.74 13.71 -16.74
C THR A 53 25.61 15.24 -16.66
N CYS A 54 24.44 15.74 -16.28
CA CYS A 54 24.19 17.19 -16.23
C CYS A 54 24.72 17.76 -14.90
N ASP A 55 25.65 18.70 -15.01
CA ASP A 55 26.05 19.57 -13.90
C ASP A 55 25.31 20.91 -14.04
N PRO A 56 24.26 21.18 -13.26
CA PRO A 56 23.45 22.38 -13.41
C PRO A 56 24.24 23.63 -13.03
N GLN A 57 24.65 24.39 -14.05
CA GLN A 57 25.35 25.67 -13.87
C GLN A 57 24.32 26.81 -13.91
N MET A 58 23.60 27.03 -12.79
CA MET A 58 22.71 28.18 -12.63
C MET A 58 23.43 29.26 -11.82
N GLU A 59 23.49 30.49 -12.35
CA GLU A 59 24.02 31.62 -11.59
C GLU A 59 23.13 31.88 -10.36
N GLU A 60 23.74 32.01 -9.18
CA GLU A 60 23.01 32.32 -7.96
C GLU A 60 22.40 33.73 -8.03
N LEU A 61 21.11 33.81 -7.74
CA LEU A 61 20.38 35.07 -7.66
C LEU A 61 20.68 35.74 -6.31
N ILE A 62 21.28 36.93 -6.33
CA ILE A 62 21.60 37.67 -5.11
C ILE A 62 20.37 38.48 -4.67
N LEU A 63 19.96 38.30 -3.42
CA LEU A 63 18.86 39.04 -2.78
C LEU A 63 19.39 40.24 -1.98
N PRO A 64 18.64 41.36 -1.92
CA PRO A 64 17.37 41.63 -2.60
C PRO A 64 17.55 41.82 -4.13
N LEU A 65 16.54 41.41 -4.90
CA LEU A 65 16.59 41.38 -6.37
C LEU A 65 16.89 42.76 -6.96
N ASN A 66 17.97 42.86 -7.75
CA ASN A 66 18.26 44.06 -8.54
C ASN A 66 17.37 44.11 -9.79
N THR A 67 16.26 44.86 -9.71
CA THR A 67 15.29 45.01 -10.81
C THR A 67 15.88 45.58 -12.10
N GLY A 68 16.99 46.31 -12.03
CA GLY A 68 17.69 46.83 -13.20
C GLY A 68 18.39 45.75 -14.04
N GLU A 69 18.57 44.55 -13.49
CA GLU A 69 19.19 43.40 -14.17
C GLU A 69 18.15 42.46 -14.80
N VAL A 70 16.86 42.63 -14.50
CA VAL A 70 15.76 41.79 -15.02
C VAL A 70 15.18 42.39 -16.29
N ILE A 71 15.58 41.84 -17.43
CA ILE A 71 15.27 42.38 -18.77
C ILE A 71 13.78 42.39 -19.13
N ASN A 72 12.99 41.49 -18.55
CA ASN A 72 11.59 41.27 -18.90
C ASN A 72 10.59 41.56 -17.77
N LEU A 73 11.04 42.27 -16.73
CA LEU A 73 10.26 42.53 -15.51
C LEU A 73 8.87 43.12 -15.81
N THR A 74 8.79 44.11 -16.69
CA THR A 74 7.51 44.75 -17.07
C THR A 74 6.56 43.79 -17.78
N GLY A 75 7.09 42.90 -18.64
CA GLY A 75 6.28 41.91 -19.36
C GLY A 75 5.67 40.86 -18.43
N VAL A 76 6.47 40.34 -17.49
CA VAL A 76 6.01 39.38 -16.49
C VAL A 76 4.99 39.99 -15.54
N LEU A 77 5.21 41.23 -15.08
CA LEU A 77 4.24 41.93 -14.23
C LEU A 77 2.91 42.18 -14.94
N ALA A 78 2.94 42.48 -16.25
CA ALA A 78 1.73 42.64 -17.05
C ALA A 78 0.91 41.35 -17.14
N ILE A 79 1.56 40.18 -17.32
CA ILE A 79 0.89 38.87 -17.30
C ILE A 79 0.24 38.62 -15.93
N ALA A 80 0.96 38.95 -14.85
CA ALA A 80 0.47 38.84 -13.48
C ALA A 80 -0.56 39.93 -13.10
N SER A 81 -0.95 40.80 -14.03
CA SER A 81 -1.89 41.92 -13.80
C SER A 81 -1.42 42.93 -12.75
N GLN A 82 -0.12 43.02 -12.54
CA GLN A 82 0.49 43.88 -11.54
C GLN A 82 0.92 45.21 -12.18
N THR A 83 0.50 46.31 -11.58
CA THR A 83 0.85 47.68 -12.01
C THR A 83 2.04 48.25 -11.24
N SER A 84 2.39 47.65 -10.11
CA SER A 84 3.53 48.03 -9.27
C SER A 84 4.42 46.83 -8.97
N LEU A 85 5.67 47.11 -8.62
CA LEU A 85 6.63 46.08 -8.21
C LEU A 85 6.22 45.48 -6.85
N PRO A 86 6.00 44.16 -6.76
CA PRO A 86 5.70 43.48 -5.50
C PRO A 86 6.92 43.44 -4.58
N GLU A 87 6.75 43.78 -3.30
CA GLU A 87 7.81 43.74 -2.28
C GLU A 87 8.37 42.32 -2.11
N ALA A 88 7.49 41.31 -2.08
CA ALA A 88 7.86 39.90 -2.01
C ALA A 88 8.79 39.45 -3.16
N LEU A 89 8.64 40.02 -4.36
CA LEU A 89 9.53 39.70 -5.49
C LEU A 89 10.94 40.25 -5.27
N VAL A 90 11.07 41.41 -4.61
CA VAL A 90 12.36 42.04 -4.31
C VAL A 90 13.05 41.32 -3.17
N GLU A 91 12.32 40.99 -2.11
CA GLU A 91 12.86 40.35 -0.91
C GLU A 91 13.19 38.88 -1.14
N ASN A 92 12.29 38.12 -1.78
CA ASN A 92 12.39 36.66 -1.90
C ASN A 92 12.88 36.20 -3.28
N GLY A 93 12.97 37.09 -4.27
CA GLY A 93 13.30 36.73 -5.65
C GLY A 93 12.16 36.04 -6.42
N PHE A 94 11.03 35.77 -5.77
CA PHE A 94 9.82 35.23 -6.39
C PHE A 94 8.55 35.82 -5.75
N ALA A 95 7.45 35.80 -6.50
CA ALA A 95 6.12 36.15 -6.01
C ALA A 95 5.06 35.28 -6.69
N VAL A 96 3.98 34.97 -5.97
CA VAL A 96 2.88 34.14 -6.43
C VAL A 96 1.65 34.99 -6.65
N PHE A 97 1.05 34.89 -7.84
CA PHE A 97 -0.16 35.62 -8.21
C PHE A 97 -1.26 34.67 -8.66
N PRO A 98 -2.53 34.96 -8.34
CA PRO A 98 -3.64 34.24 -8.92
C PRO A 98 -3.69 34.50 -10.44
N MET A 99 -3.91 33.45 -11.22
CA MET A 99 -4.11 33.58 -12.66
C MET A 99 -5.48 34.23 -12.93
N GLN A 100 -5.55 35.22 -13.83
CA GLN A 100 -6.83 35.89 -14.17
C GLN A 100 -7.91 34.92 -14.62
N HIS A 101 -7.49 33.89 -15.38
CA HIS A 101 -8.34 32.82 -15.86
C HIS A 101 -7.76 31.48 -15.41
N PRO A 102 -8.10 31.01 -14.21
CA PRO A 102 -7.60 29.74 -13.71
C PRO A 102 -8.09 28.58 -14.60
N VAL A 103 -7.26 27.55 -14.69
CA VAL A 103 -7.58 26.30 -15.38
C VAL A 103 -7.24 25.12 -14.48
N ASN A 104 -8.06 24.07 -14.53
CA ASN A 104 -7.84 22.84 -13.75
C ASN A 104 -7.00 21.82 -14.51
N ASN A 105 -6.33 22.22 -15.60
CA ASN A 105 -5.48 21.36 -16.41
C ASN A 105 -4.11 22.05 -16.57
N PRO A 106 -3.02 21.45 -16.07
CA PRO A 106 -1.70 22.07 -16.12
C PRO A 106 -1.26 22.31 -17.56
N VAL A 107 -1.51 21.39 -18.50
CA VAL A 107 -1.16 21.55 -19.92
C VAL A 107 -1.80 22.83 -20.50
N ARG A 108 -3.09 23.06 -20.24
CA ARG A 108 -3.78 24.29 -20.67
C ARG A 108 -3.20 25.55 -20.02
N ALA A 109 -2.68 25.46 -18.80
CA ALA A 109 -2.03 26.60 -18.15
C ALA A 109 -0.77 26.99 -18.91
N PHE A 110 0.05 26.00 -19.30
CA PHE A 110 1.28 26.23 -20.07
C PHE A 110 1.00 26.65 -21.52
N GLU A 111 -0.03 26.13 -22.19
CA GLU A 111 -0.46 26.61 -23.52
C GLU A 111 -0.82 28.10 -23.50
N ARG A 112 -1.49 28.57 -22.44
CA ARG A 112 -1.78 30.01 -22.30
C ARG A 112 -0.53 30.85 -22.07
N LEU A 113 0.43 30.31 -21.33
CA LEU A 113 1.69 31.00 -21.08
C LEU A 113 2.61 30.99 -22.30
N SER A 114 2.54 30.00 -23.18
CA SER A 114 3.36 29.95 -24.39
C SER A 114 3.06 31.09 -25.36
N ASP A 115 1.85 31.64 -25.33
CA ASP A 115 1.44 32.76 -26.19
C ASP A 115 1.93 34.13 -25.68
N THR A 116 2.57 34.19 -24.50
CA THR A 116 2.90 35.46 -23.83
C THR A 116 4.25 36.09 -24.23
N ASP A 117 5.01 35.46 -25.14
CA ASP A 117 6.36 35.87 -25.55
C ASP A 117 7.32 36.10 -24.35
N GLN A 118 7.07 35.39 -23.24
CA GLN A 118 7.91 35.40 -22.05
C GLN A 118 8.53 34.02 -21.80
N PRO A 119 9.73 33.95 -21.19
CA PRO A 119 10.29 32.68 -20.73
C PRO A 119 9.34 32.01 -19.72
N VAL A 120 8.99 30.76 -19.99
CA VAL A 120 8.16 29.95 -19.11
C VAL A 120 9.03 28.85 -18.51
N PHE A 121 9.06 28.78 -17.18
CA PHE A 121 9.67 27.65 -16.51
C PHE A 121 8.65 26.52 -16.32
N VAL A 122 9.01 25.34 -16.80
CA VAL A 122 8.26 24.10 -16.59
C VAL A 122 8.95 23.30 -15.49
N SER A 123 8.28 23.12 -14.35
CA SER A 123 8.81 22.31 -13.27
C SER A 123 8.72 20.82 -13.57
N SER A 124 9.55 20.02 -12.87
CA SER A 124 9.45 18.56 -12.84
C SER A 124 8.09 18.05 -12.34
N GLY A 125 7.26 18.92 -11.76
CA GLY A 125 5.91 18.61 -11.33
C GLY A 125 4.97 18.20 -12.46
N ILE A 126 5.14 18.70 -13.71
CA ILE A 126 4.31 18.23 -14.83
C ILE A 126 4.66 16.80 -15.21
N PRO A 127 5.93 16.45 -15.53
CA PRO A 127 6.29 15.05 -15.76
C PRO A 127 5.88 14.14 -14.61
N LEU A 128 6.05 14.57 -13.35
CA LEU A 128 5.63 13.81 -12.18
C LEU A 128 4.11 13.61 -12.14
N HIS A 129 3.32 14.64 -12.38
CA HIS A 129 1.86 14.54 -12.43
C HIS A 129 1.39 13.62 -13.56
N MET A 130 1.99 13.74 -14.75
CA MET A 130 1.71 12.86 -15.89
C MET A 130 2.07 11.41 -15.56
N LEU A 131 3.20 11.18 -14.89
CA LEU A 131 3.60 9.85 -14.43
C LEU A 131 2.53 9.23 -13.53
N HIS A 132 1.96 9.98 -12.59
CA HIS A 132 0.88 9.47 -11.73
C HIS A 132 -0.38 9.12 -12.52
N ILE A 133 -0.77 9.93 -13.51
CA ILE A 133 -1.93 9.62 -14.37
C ILE A 133 -1.68 8.35 -15.19
N PHE A 134 -0.49 8.22 -15.79
CA PHE A 134 -0.16 7.02 -16.57
C PHE A 134 -0.11 5.78 -15.67
N PHE A 135 0.48 5.90 -14.50
CA PHE A 135 0.55 4.82 -13.51
C PHE A 135 -0.85 4.33 -13.11
N ASP A 136 -1.76 5.26 -12.78
CA ASP A 136 -3.14 4.97 -12.40
C ASP A 136 -3.91 4.27 -13.53
N GLN A 137 -3.79 4.78 -14.78
CA GLN A 137 -4.44 4.18 -15.94
C GLN A 137 -3.91 2.80 -16.30
N ILE A 138 -2.59 2.58 -16.21
CA ILE A 138 -1.99 1.27 -16.45
C ILE A 138 -2.48 0.29 -15.39
N LEU A 139 -2.48 0.68 -14.12
CA LEU A 139 -2.93 -0.17 -13.03
C LEU A 139 -4.40 -0.56 -13.21
N GLN A 140 -5.27 0.42 -13.47
CA GLN A 140 -6.69 0.19 -13.74
C GLN A 140 -6.92 -0.83 -14.87
N GLN A 141 -6.20 -0.69 -15.99
CA GLN A 141 -6.32 -1.59 -17.13
C GLN A 141 -5.83 -3.00 -16.79
N VAL A 142 -4.68 -3.11 -16.12
CA VAL A 142 -4.09 -4.40 -15.73
C VAL A 142 -4.99 -5.14 -14.74
N GLU A 143 -5.54 -4.43 -13.75
CA GLU A 143 -6.51 -4.96 -12.78
C GLU A 143 -7.74 -5.50 -13.49
N THR A 144 -8.32 -4.72 -14.40
CA THR A 144 -9.57 -5.06 -15.10
C THR A 144 -9.41 -6.23 -16.06
N ASP A 145 -8.33 -6.22 -16.86
CA ASP A 145 -8.17 -7.14 -17.99
C ASP A 145 -7.45 -8.42 -17.62
N ASN A 146 -6.55 -8.38 -16.62
CA ASN A 146 -5.65 -9.49 -16.31
C ASN A 146 -5.84 -10.02 -14.89
N LEU A 147 -5.88 -9.15 -13.88
CA LEU A 147 -5.93 -9.61 -12.49
C LEU A 147 -7.33 -10.07 -12.09
N TYR A 148 -8.37 -9.36 -12.50
CA TYR A 148 -9.75 -9.71 -12.18
C TYR A 148 -10.11 -11.13 -12.66
N PRO A 149 -9.86 -11.53 -13.92
CA PRO A 149 -10.19 -12.88 -14.36
C PRO A 149 -9.39 -13.97 -13.63
N ASP A 150 -8.12 -13.73 -13.33
CA ASP A 150 -7.33 -14.68 -12.52
C ASP A 150 -7.88 -14.79 -11.11
N LEU A 151 -8.30 -13.67 -10.53
CA LEU A 151 -8.81 -13.65 -9.17
C LEU A 151 -10.09 -14.47 -9.04
N VAL A 152 -11.01 -14.36 -10.01
CA VAL A 152 -12.21 -15.19 -10.09
C VAL A 152 -11.84 -16.68 -10.11
N VAL A 153 -10.87 -17.08 -10.95
CA VAL A 153 -10.43 -18.48 -11.04
C VAL A 153 -9.81 -18.95 -9.73
N VAL A 154 -8.90 -18.16 -9.15
CA VAL A 154 -8.23 -18.48 -7.88
C VAL A 154 -9.25 -18.65 -6.76
N CYS A 155 -10.18 -17.71 -6.60
CA CYS A 155 -11.20 -17.80 -5.57
C CYS A 155 -12.14 -18.99 -5.78
N ARG A 156 -12.56 -19.28 -7.03
CA ARG A 156 -13.45 -20.40 -7.33
C ARG A 156 -12.83 -21.76 -7.03
N GLU A 157 -11.62 -22.01 -7.50
CA GLU A 157 -10.95 -23.28 -7.25
C GLU A 157 -10.67 -23.51 -5.76
N LEU A 158 -10.25 -22.46 -5.05
CA LEU A 158 -10.04 -22.54 -3.61
C LEU A 158 -11.35 -22.71 -2.84
N TYR A 159 -12.43 -22.06 -3.27
CA TYR A 159 -13.77 -22.27 -2.72
C TYR A 159 -14.22 -23.73 -2.87
N GLU A 160 -14.23 -24.25 -4.10
CA GLU A 160 -14.73 -25.60 -4.41
C GLU A 160 -13.89 -26.68 -3.73
N SER A 161 -12.56 -26.56 -3.76
CA SER A 161 -11.65 -27.49 -3.08
C SER A 161 -11.91 -27.55 -1.57
N ASN A 162 -12.04 -26.39 -0.91
CA ASN A 162 -12.23 -26.35 0.53
C ASN A 162 -13.65 -26.76 0.96
N LEU A 163 -14.67 -26.44 0.17
CA LEU A 163 -16.03 -26.93 0.38
C LEU A 163 -16.08 -28.47 0.32
N ASN A 164 -15.42 -29.08 -0.68
CA ASN A 164 -15.34 -30.54 -0.82
C ASN A 164 -14.63 -31.22 0.36
N ARG A 165 -13.65 -30.55 0.96
CA ARG A 165 -12.96 -31.01 2.17
C ARG A 165 -13.70 -30.67 3.47
N ASN A 166 -14.86 -30.02 3.38
CA ASN A 166 -15.63 -29.54 4.52
C ASN A 166 -14.84 -28.56 5.42
N ASN A 167 -13.87 -27.84 4.85
CA ASN A 167 -13.25 -26.68 5.49
C ASN A 167 -14.14 -25.46 5.23
N LEU A 168 -15.10 -25.23 6.13
CA LEU A 168 -16.11 -24.19 5.98
C LEU A 168 -15.53 -22.79 6.15
N LEU A 169 -14.46 -22.62 6.93
CA LEU A 169 -13.78 -21.32 7.10
C LEU A 169 -13.20 -20.83 5.77
N ASN A 170 -12.42 -21.68 5.08
CA ASN A 170 -11.88 -21.34 3.77
C ASN A 170 -12.98 -21.19 2.71
N ALA A 171 -13.98 -22.08 2.72
CA ALA A 171 -15.10 -21.98 1.79
C ALA A 171 -15.84 -20.64 1.98
N ALA A 172 -16.14 -20.23 3.21
CA ALA A 172 -16.74 -18.93 3.47
C ALA A 172 -15.79 -17.77 3.07
N PHE A 173 -14.51 -17.85 3.41
CA PHE A 173 -13.50 -16.83 3.06
C PHE A 173 -13.41 -16.57 1.55
N PHE A 174 -13.48 -17.59 0.70
CA PHE A 174 -13.46 -17.41 -0.76
C PHE A 174 -14.85 -17.16 -1.38
N ALA A 175 -15.93 -17.56 -0.72
CA ALA A 175 -17.29 -17.24 -1.15
C ALA A 175 -17.60 -15.75 -1.04
N VAL A 176 -17.11 -15.07 0.00
CA VAL A 176 -17.30 -13.61 0.18
C VAL A 176 -16.81 -12.80 -1.03
N PRO A 177 -15.54 -12.90 -1.48
CA PRO A 177 -15.10 -12.20 -2.68
C PRO A 177 -15.81 -12.67 -3.95
N LEU A 178 -16.14 -13.96 -4.09
CA LEU A 178 -16.89 -14.46 -5.25
C LEU A 178 -18.28 -13.82 -5.37
N SER A 179 -18.95 -13.51 -4.27
CA SER A 179 -20.23 -12.78 -4.26
C SER A 179 -20.15 -11.38 -4.88
N PHE A 180 -18.95 -10.79 -4.97
CA PHE A 180 -18.72 -9.52 -5.70
C PHE A 180 -18.16 -9.76 -7.11
N LEU A 181 -17.32 -10.80 -7.29
CA LEU A 181 -16.55 -11.03 -8.50
C LEU A 181 -17.30 -11.81 -9.59
N ASP A 182 -18.33 -12.57 -9.21
CA ASP A 182 -19.17 -13.33 -10.14
C ASP A 182 -20.66 -13.17 -9.81
N GLU A 183 -21.40 -12.56 -10.71
CA GLU A 183 -22.84 -12.31 -10.58
C GLU A 183 -23.67 -13.60 -10.51
N ASP A 184 -23.18 -14.69 -11.10
CA ASP A 184 -23.86 -15.99 -11.13
C ASP A 184 -23.48 -16.89 -9.94
N PHE A 185 -22.58 -16.42 -9.05
CA PHE A 185 -22.13 -17.21 -7.91
C PHE A 185 -23.20 -17.30 -6.83
N VAL A 186 -23.47 -18.54 -6.38
CA VAL A 186 -24.34 -18.82 -5.25
C VAL A 186 -23.57 -19.69 -4.26
N PRO A 187 -23.38 -19.24 -3.00
CA PRO A 187 -22.72 -20.05 -1.98
C PRO A 187 -23.54 -21.29 -1.63
N ASP A 188 -22.86 -22.40 -1.33
CA ASP A 188 -23.45 -23.61 -0.75
C ASP A 188 -24.15 -23.32 0.59
N ASP A 189 -25.27 -24.00 0.83
CA ASP A 189 -26.13 -23.85 2.02
C ASP A 189 -25.35 -23.93 3.35
N LYS A 190 -24.22 -24.66 3.40
CA LYS A 190 -23.39 -24.77 4.60
C LYS A 190 -22.74 -23.47 5.04
N VAL A 191 -22.52 -22.53 4.13
CA VAL A 191 -21.84 -21.24 4.40
C VAL A 191 -22.66 -20.04 3.97
N ALA A 192 -23.82 -20.24 3.33
CA ALA A 192 -24.63 -19.19 2.73
C ALA A 192 -25.01 -18.07 3.71
N ASP A 193 -25.55 -18.43 4.89
CA ASP A 193 -25.98 -17.46 5.90
C ASP A 193 -24.79 -16.59 6.38
N THR A 194 -23.66 -17.23 6.72
CA THR A 194 -22.45 -16.54 7.16
C THR A 194 -21.89 -15.63 6.08
N VAL A 195 -21.81 -16.11 4.83
CA VAL A 195 -21.31 -15.30 3.70
C VAL A 195 -22.22 -14.10 3.44
N GLN A 196 -23.53 -14.30 3.53
CA GLN A 196 -24.50 -13.21 3.34
C GLN A 196 -24.33 -12.12 4.41
N GLU A 197 -24.23 -12.49 5.68
CA GLU A 197 -24.00 -11.52 6.77
C GLU A 197 -22.69 -10.73 6.57
N GLU A 198 -21.61 -11.41 6.18
CA GLU A 198 -20.32 -10.76 5.90
C GLU A 198 -20.42 -9.75 4.74
N VAL A 199 -21.05 -10.16 3.64
CA VAL A 199 -21.26 -9.31 2.45
C VAL A 199 -22.14 -8.11 2.78
N GLU A 200 -23.20 -8.28 3.56
CA GLU A 200 -24.07 -7.18 3.98
C GLU A 200 -23.31 -6.15 4.83
N MET A 201 -22.48 -6.59 5.77
CA MET A 201 -21.63 -5.68 6.56
C MET A 201 -20.61 -4.94 5.69
N MET A 202 -20.00 -5.64 4.73
CA MET A 202 -19.10 -5.03 3.75
C MET A 202 -19.80 -3.95 2.92
N ILE A 203 -21.03 -4.17 2.45
CA ILE A 203 -21.80 -3.19 1.65
C ILE A 203 -22.25 -1.99 2.50
N LEU A 204 -22.57 -2.21 3.78
CA LEU A 204 -23.02 -1.15 4.68
C LEU A 204 -21.89 -0.20 5.12
N HIS A 205 -20.64 -0.66 5.08
CA HIS A 205 -19.44 0.10 5.44
C HIS A 205 -19.43 0.67 6.88
N GLN A 206 -20.05 -0.03 7.84
CA GLN A 206 -20.29 0.51 9.20
C GLN A 206 -19.22 0.14 10.22
N GLY A 207 -18.03 0.73 10.11
CA GLY A 207 -17.01 0.73 11.17
C GLY A 207 -16.71 -0.66 11.76
N PHE A 208 -16.38 -0.73 13.05
CA PHE A 208 -16.06 -2.00 13.69
C PHE A 208 -17.28 -2.86 14.02
N HIS A 209 -17.31 -4.07 13.46
CA HIS A 209 -18.28 -5.11 13.81
C HIS A 209 -17.61 -6.49 13.84
N GLU A 210 -18.20 -7.46 14.54
CA GLU A 210 -17.71 -8.84 14.54
C GLU A 210 -17.90 -9.46 13.15
N SER A 211 -16.85 -10.09 12.62
CA SER A 211 -16.91 -10.87 11.38
C SER A 211 -17.71 -12.15 11.63
N SER A 212 -18.71 -12.38 10.79
CA SER A 212 -19.51 -13.62 10.82
C SER A 212 -18.66 -14.84 10.44
N VAL A 213 -17.61 -14.63 9.62
CA VAL A 213 -16.70 -15.70 9.17
C VAL A 213 -15.56 -15.95 10.16
N PHE A 214 -14.94 -14.90 10.72
CA PHE A 214 -13.71 -15.02 11.52
C PHE A 214 -13.91 -14.80 13.03
N GLY A 215 -15.07 -14.30 13.47
CA GLY A 215 -15.41 -14.14 14.90
C GLY A 215 -14.67 -13.04 15.65
N TYR A 216 -13.67 -12.38 15.05
CA TYR A 216 -13.05 -11.18 15.61
C TYR A 216 -13.59 -9.91 14.92
N LYS A 217 -13.37 -8.74 15.54
CA LYS A 217 -13.84 -7.45 14.99
C LYS A 217 -13.05 -7.02 13.76
N GLU A 218 -13.75 -6.66 12.69
CA GLU A 218 -13.21 -6.05 11.47
C GLU A 218 -13.75 -4.63 11.29
N ASP A 219 -12.96 -3.74 10.67
CA ASP A 219 -13.38 -2.38 10.33
C ASP A 219 -13.99 -2.35 8.93
N TYR A 220 -15.32 -2.44 8.87
CA TYR A 220 -16.06 -2.41 7.62
C TYR A 220 -16.04 -1.05 6.92
N SER A 221 -15.62 0.03 7.59
CA SER A 221 -15.45 1.34 6.93
C SER A 221 -14.32 1.34 5.89
N GLN A 222 -13.43 0.34 5.93
CA GLN A 222 -12.33 0.19 4.98
C GLN A 222 -12.77 -0.30 3.60
N TYR A 223 -14.00 -0.80 3.48
CA TYR A 223 -14.53 -1.32 2.22
C TYR A 223 -15.15 -0.25 1.33
N VAL A 224 -15.10 1.05 1.66
CA VAL A 224 -15.61 2.10 0.77
C VAL A 224 -14.70 2.25 -0.47
N PRO A 225 -15.19 1.99 -1.70
CA PRO A 225 -14.39 2.19 -2.92
C PRO A 225 -13.93 3.65 -3.05
N ARG A 226 -12.67 3.85 -3.49
CA ARG A 226 -12.02 5.16 -3.55
C ARG A 226 -11.02 5.26 -4.70
N GLY A 227 -10.70 6.47 -5.14
CA GLY A 227 -9.76 6.67 -6.25
C GLY A 227 -10.33 6.17 -7.59
N HIS A 228 -9.50 5.49 -8.39
CA HIS A 228 -9.92 4.94 -9.69
C HIS A 228 -10.92 3.79 -9.56
N TYR A 229 -11.07 3.18 -8.39
CA TYR A 229 -12.01 2.09 -8.18
C TYR A 229 -13.48 2.50 -8.31
N THR A 230 -13.81 3.80 -8.18
CA THR A 230 -15.18 4.33 -8.37
C THR A 230 -15.58 4.56 -9.83
N SER A 231 -14.71 4.18 -10.78
CA SER A 231 -14.93 4.43 -12.20
C SER A 231 -15.85 3.42 -12.87
N SER A 232 -16.07 2.25 -12.27
CA SER A 232 -17.00 1.22 -12.76
C SER A 232 -17.35 0.22 -11.66
N GLU A 233 -18.54 -0.37 -11.74
CA GLU A 233 -19.00 -1.45 -10.84
C GLU A 233 -18.00 -2.61 -10.77
N LYS A 234 -17.40 -3.00 -11.91
CA LYS A 234 -16.37 -4.05 -11.95
C LYS A 234 -15.16 -3.72 -11.06
N LEU A 235 -14.71 -2.46 -11.06
CA LEU A 235 -13.58 -2.02 -10.23
C LEU A 235 -13.98 -1.82 -8.76
N GLU A 236 -15.22 -1.42 -8.49
CA GLU A 236 -15.76 -1.39 -7.13
C GLU A 236 -15.77 -2.82 -6.54
N ASN A 237 -16.31 -3.80 -7.27
CA ASN A 237 -16.33 -5.20 -6.86
C ASN A 237 -14.92 -5.79 -6.67
N TYR A 238 -14.00 -5.47 -7.57
CA TYR A 238 -12.60 -5.85 -7.44
C TYR A 238 -11.97 -5.29 -6.16
N PHE A 239 -12.21 -4.00 -5.87
CA PHE A 239 -11.74 -3.36 -4.65
C PHE A 239 -12.29 -4.06 -3.42
N MET A 240 -13.60 -4.32 -3.35
CA MET A 240 -14.24 -5.02 -2.22
C MET A 240 -13.56 -6.38 -1.96
N ALA A 241 -13.38 -7.18 -3.01
CA ALA A 241 -12.75 -8.49 -2.92
C ALA A 241 -11.29 -8.40 -2.46
N MET A 242 -10.46 -7.60 -3.13
CA MET A 242 -9.05 -7.45 -2.81
C MET A 242 -8.81 -6.86 -1.42
N MET A 243 -9.65 -5.90 -0.99
CA MET A 243 -9.59 -5.33 0.35
C MET A 243 -9.90 -6.39 1.42
N TYR A 244 -10.92 -7.22 1.21
CA TYR A 244 -11.26 -8.31 2.14
C TYR A 244 -10.10 -9.29 2.30
N MET A 245 -9.58 -9.81 1.18
CA MET A 245 -8.47 -10.77 1.19
C MET A 245 -7.13 -10.18 1.65
N GLY A 246 -7.00 -8.85 1.64
CA GLY A 246 -5.82 -8.15 2.13
C GLY A 246 -5.89 -7.69 3.58
N ARG A 247 -7.07 -7.69 4.21
CA ARG A 247 -7.27 -7.27 5.59
C ARG A 247 -7.53 -8.43 6.54
N ILE A 248 -8.32 -9.40 6.09
CA ILE A 248 -8.67 -10.57 6.89
C ILE A 248 -7.41 -11.40 7.15
N THR A 249 -7.24 -11.78 8.41
CA THR A 249 -6.04 -12.42 8.92
C THR A 249 -6.42 -13.76 9.53
N PHE A 250 -5.81 -14.82 9.01
CA PHE A 250 -5.83 -16.12 9.67
C PHE A 250 -4.81 -16.06 10.80
N LEU A 251 -5.28 -15.73 12.00
CA LEU A 251 -4.44 -15.45 13.16
C LEU A 251 -3.58 -16.66 13.51
N LEU A 252 -2.27 -16.43 13.63
CA LEU A 252 -1.30 -17.48 13.97
C LEU A 252 -1.34 -17.85 15.45
N ARG A 253 -1.82 -16.94 16.31
CA ARG A 253 -1.79 -17.08 17.78
C ARG A 253 -3.17 -16.84 18.37
N GLY A 254 -3.45 -17.56 19.44
CA GLY A 254 -4.68 -17.45 20.22
C GLY A 254 -4.44 -18.00 21.63
N GLY A 255 -5.39 -17.77 22.53
CA GLY A 255 -5.29 -18.22 23.92
C GLY A 255 -6.42 -17.67 24.80
N ASP A 256 -6.36 -17.95 26.09
CA ASP A 256 -7.35 -17.50 27.07
C ASP A 256 -6.71 -16.60 28.15
N PRO A 257 -7.35 -15.48 28.53
CA PRO A 257 -8.59 -14.95 27.98
C PRO A 257 -8.42 -14.40 26.54
N ASN A 258 -9.52 -14.35 25.78
CA ASN A 258 -9.58 -13.75 24.44
C ASN A 258 -10.68 -12.71 24.29
N GLY A 259 -10.43 -11.74 23.40
CA GLY A 259 -11.30 -10.62 23.10
C GLY A 259 -10.52 -9.39 22.61
N PRO A 260 -11.21 -8.33 22.14
CA PRO A 260 -10.58 -7.12 21.62
C PRO A 260 -9.59 -6.46 22.59
N ASP A 261 -9.96 -6.47 23.87
CA ASP A 261 -9.21 -5.84 24.97
C ASP A 261 -8.33 -6.84 25.75
N GLU A 262 -8.28 -8.10 25.31
CA GLU A 262 -7.53 -9.17 25.97
C GLU A 262 -6.16 -9.41 25.30
N GLN A 263 -5.36 -10.30 25.92
CA GLN A 263 -4.04 -10.68 25.41
C GLN A 263 -4.12 -11.35 24.03
N ASN A 264 -5.16 -12.13 23.79
CA ASN A 264 -5.40 -12.84 22.53
C ASN A 264 -6.70 -12.36 21.90
N LEU A 265 -6.76 -12.32 20.57
CA LEU A 265 -8.00 -11.97 19.86
C LEU A 265 -9.00 -13.12 19.79
N VAL A 266 -8.49 -14.35 19.73
CA VAL A 266 -9.26 -15.58 19.58
C VAL A 266 -8.69 -16.66 20.50
N SER A 267 -9.45 -17.74 20.69
CA SER A 267 -8.98 -18.92 21.43
C SER A 267 -7.81 -19.61 20.71
N GLU A 268 -7.05 -20.43 21.43
CA GLU A 268 -5.98 -21.23 20.83
C GLU A 268 -6.54 -22.22 19.79
N GLU A 269 -7.71 -22.81 20.05
CA GLU A 269 -8.40 -23.71 19.13
C GLU A 269 -8.72 -23.01 17.79
N THR A 270 -9.30 -21.82 17.85
CA THR A 270 -9.62 -21.02 16.66
C THR A 270 -8.36 -20.61 15.88
N ALA A 271 -7.29 -20.20 16.57
CA ALA A 271 -6.02 -19.88 15.89
C ALA A 271 -5.39 -21.10 15.21
N ARG A 272 -5.52 -22.29 15.81
CA ARG A 272 -5.10 -23.56 15.20
C ARG A 272 -5.91 -23.87 13.94
N GLU A 273 -7.23 -23.72 13.98
CA GLU A 273 -8.10 -23.88 12.82
C GLU A 273 -7.79 -22.88 11.69
N MET A 274 -7.48 -21.62 12.04
CA MET A 274 -7.07 -20.60 11.07
C MET A 274 -5.73 -20.96 10.42
N THR A 275 -4.73 -21.36 11.21
CA THR A 275 -3.42 -21.78 10.70
C THR A 275 -3.53 -23.01 9.80
N ALA A 276 -4.34 -23.98 10.23
CA ALA A 276 -4.69 -25.17 9.45
C ALA A 276 -5.28 -24.81 8.09
N SER A 277 -6.25 -23.89 8.10
CA SER A 277 -6.97 -23.43 6.92
C SER A 277 -6.04 -22.67 5.97
N ALA A 278 -5.15 -21.81 6.50
CA ALA A 278 -4.11 -21.14 5.70
C ALA A 278 -3.15 -22.14 5.02
N LEU A 279 -2.73 -23.20 5.72
CA LEU A 279 -1.87 -24.24 5.14
C LEU A 279 -2.59 -25.04 4.03
N LEU A 280 -3.89 -25.28 4.17
CA LEU A 280 -4.70 -25.89 3.10
C LEU A 280 -4.80 -24.98 1.86
N ILE A 281 -4.95 -23.66 2.03
CA ILE A 281 -4.88 -22.70 0.92
C ILE A 281 -3.55 -22.82 0.19
N VAL A 282 -2.44 -22.83 0.94
CA VAL A 282 -1.10 -22.96 0.38
C VAL A 282 -0.93 -24.30 -0.34
N SER A 283 -1.44 -25.38 0.22
CA SER A 283 -1.42 -26.70 -0.41
C SER A 283 -2.19 -26.71 -1.75
N ASP A 284 -3.39 -26.13 -1.77
CA ASP A 284 -4.22 -26.05 -2.97
C ASP A 284 -3.60 -25.21 -4.07
N LEU A 285 -3.04 -24.03 -3.73
CA LEU A 285 -2.31 -23.21 -4.70
C LEU A 285 -1.19 -24.00 -5.39
N ASN A 286 -0.51 -24.87 -4.64
CA ASN A 286 0.61 -25.67 -5.14
C ASN A 286 0.20 -26.93 -5.91
N THR A 287 -1.05 -27.39 -5.79
CA THR A 287 -1.48 -28.69 -6.31
C THR A 287 -2.56 -28.61 -7.38
N ILE A 288 -3.38 -27.55 -7.37
CA ILE A 288 -4.44 -27.34 -8.36
C ILE A 288 -3.86 -26.70 -9.63
N GLU A 289 -4.30 -27.22 -10.78
CA GLU A 289 -3.96 -26.70 -12.10
C GLU A 289 -5.23 -26.49 -12.92
N VAL A 290 -5.37 -25.31 -13.53
CA VAL A 290 -6.50 -24.94 -14.39
C VAL A 290 -5.99 -24.52 -15.75
N ASP A 291 -6.47 -25.20 -16.79
CA ASP A 291 -6.08 -24.98 -18.19
C ASP A 291 -4.56 -25.10 -18.44
N GLY A 292 -3.88 -26.02 -17.76
CA GLY A 292 -2.43 -26.19 -17.90
C GLY A 292 -1.60 -25.18 -17.10
N VAL A 293 -2.24 -24.33 -16.29
CA VAL A 293 -1.58 -23.30 -15.49
C VAL A 293 -1.78 -23.59 -14.00
N PRO A 294 -0.70 -23.76 -13.22
CA PRO A 294 -0.80 -23.93 -11.78
C PRO A 294 -1.50 -22.74 -11.12
N LEU A 295 -2.37 -23.01 -10.15
CA LEU A 295 -3.14 -21.97 -9.47
C LEU A 295 -2.23 -20.96 -8.76
N ARG A 296 -1.13 -21.45 -8.18
CA ARG A 296 -0.05 -20.62 -7.61
C ARG A 296 0.50 -19.60 -8.61
N ALA A 297 0.66 -19.95 -9.89
CA ALA A 297 1.18 -19.01 -10.87
C ALA A 297 0.22 -17.84 -11.14
N ARG A 298 -1.09 -18.09 -11.08
CA ARG A 298 -2.12 -17.03 -11.18
C ARG A 298 -2.09 -16.13 -9.95
N TRP A 299 -2.05 -16.72 -8.76
CA TRP A 299 -1.91 -15.97 -7.51
C TRP A 299 -0.62 -15.13 -7.49
N GLU A 300 0.52 -15.71 -7.88
CA GLU A 300 1.81 -15.00 -7.94
C GLU A 300 1.77 -13.83 -8.91
N ARG A 301 1.09 -13.98 -10.06
CA ARG A 301 0.89 -12.87 -11.01
C ARG A 301 0.15 -11.70 -10.38
N ILE A 302 -0.96 -11.97 -9.66
CA ILE A 302 -1.71 -10.93 -8.93
C ILE A 302 -0.82 -10.28 -7.86
N TYR A 303 -0.15 -11.10 -7.04
CA TYR A 303 0.69 -10.61 -5.95
C TYR A 303 1.87 -9.76 -6.46
N GLN A 304 2.62 -10.23 -7.45
CA GLN A 304 3.82 -9.55 -7.94
C GLN A 304 3.47 -8.24 -8.65
N ILE A 305 2.42 -8.23 -9.46
CA ILE A 305 1.97 -7.00 -10.13
C ILE A 305 1.50 -5.99 -9.07
N THR A 306 0.60 -6.38 -8.17
CA THR A 306 0.17 -5.44 -7.11
C THR A 306 1.33 -5.00 -6.22
N ALA A 307 2.33 -5.86 -5.98
CA ALA A 307 3.53 -5.49 -5.23
C ALA A 307 4.45 -4.53 -5.97
N PHE A 308 4.52 -4.60 -7.30
CA PHE A 308 5.27 -3.65 -8.12
C PHE A 308 4.68 -2.23 -8.01
N PHE A 309 3.36 -2.12 -8.00
CA PHE A 309 2.69 -0.81 -7.91
C PHE A 309 2.63 -0.28 -6.47
N ALA A 310 2.33 -1.12 -5.48
CA ALA A 310 2.00 -0.67 -4.12
C ALA A 310 3.00 -1.09 -3.03
N GLY A 311 4.06 -1.84 -3.37
CA GLY A 311 5.02 -2.39 -2.41
C GLY A 311 4.70 -3.82 -1.99
N PHE A 312 5.67 -4.49 -1.38
CA PHE A 312 5.49 -5.86 -0.91
C PHE A 312 4.60 -5.94 0.34
N ALA A 313 3.97 -7.09 0.55
CA ALA A 313 3.22 -7.32 1.79
C ALA A 313 4.13 -7.26 3.03
N ASP A 314 3.58 -6.73 4.11
CA ASP A 314 4.16 -6.68 5.46
C ASP A 314 3.81 -7.94 6.27
N ASP A 315 2.64 -8.53 5.98
CA ASP A 315 2.16 -9.74 6.64
C ASP A 315 2.78 -11.04 6.10
N LEU A 316 2.71 -12.10 6.90
CA LEU A 316 3.03 -13.45 6.45
C LEU A 316 2.04 -13.87 5.34
N SER A 317 2.56 -14.46 4.27
CA SER A 317 1.76 -14.85 3.11
C SER A 317 2.12 -16.25 2.61
N VAL A 318 1.65 -16.59 1.41
CA VAL A 318 1.75 -17.94 0.80
C VAL A 318 3.19 -18.44 0.79
N SER A 319 4.15 -17.59 0.43
CA SER A 319 5.56 -17.96 0.35
C SER A 319 6.15 -18.37 1.70
N GLN A 320 5.92 -17.58 2.75
CA GLN A 320 6.43 -17.86 4.10
C GLN A 320 5.77 -19.12 4.69
N TYR A 321 4.44 -19.23 4.56
CA TYR A 321 3.71 -20.41 5.05
C TYR A 321 4.14 -21.69 4.31
N HIS A 322 4.36 -21.60 2.99
CA HIS A 322 4.88 -22.72 2.21
C HIS A 322 6.26 -23.17 2.70
N ALA A 323 7.21 -22.24 2.78
CA ALA A 323 8.58 -22.55 3.21
C ALA A 323 8.62 -23.08 4.66
N ALA A 324 7.87 -22.48 5.58
CA ALA A 324 7.75 -22.95 6.95
C ALA A 324 7.14 -24.36 7.03
N SER A 325 6.07 -24.63 6.28
CA SER A 325 5.42 -25.94 6.28
C SER A 325 6.36 -27.05 5.80
N GLN A 326 7.17 -26.78 4.76
CA GLN A 326 8.15 -27.73 4.24
C GLN A 326 9.30 -27.96 5.22
N ALA A 327 9.77 -26.90 5.89
CA ALA A 327 10.84 -27.01 6.87
C ALA A 327 10.44 -27.85 8.10
N VAL A 328 9.19 -27.72 8.56
CA VAL A 328 8.69 -28.39 9.77
C VAL A 328 8.23 -29.82 9.47
N SER A 329 7.47 -30.04 8.39
CA SER A 329 6.96 -31.37 8.06
C SER A 329 7.98 -32.26 7.34
N GLY A 330 9.01 -31.67 6.72
CA GLY A 330 9.99 -32.37 5.89
C GLY A 330 9.49 -32.82 4.52
N GLU A 331 8.19 -32.66 4.23
CA GLU A 331 7.54 -33.02 2.96
C GLU A 331 6.49 -31.96 2.56
N TYR A 332 5.62 -32.28 1.58
CA TYR A 332 4.46 -31.43 1.28
C TYR A 332 3.41 -31.57 2.38
N PHE A 333 2.85 -30.45 2.81
CA PHE A 333 1.81 -30.41 3.83
C PHE A 333 0.62 -31.32 3.47
N SER A 334 0.23 -32.18 4.41
CA SER A 334 -0.96 -33.02 4.34
C SER A 334 -1.98 -32.58 5.39
N SER A 335 -3.26 -32.74 5.08
CA SER A 335 -4.36 -32.41 6.01
C SER A 335 -4.33 -33.24 7.30
N GLU A 336 -3.61 -34.37 7.32
CA GLU A 336 -3.46 -35.23 8.50
C GLU A 336 -2.57 -34.59 9.58
N LEU A 337 -1.70 -33.64 9.21
CA LEU A 337 -0.85 -32.90 10.14
C LEU A 337 -1.62 -31.84 10.95
N LEU A 338 -2.89 -31.59 10.62
CA LEU A 338 -3.74 -30.62 11.32
C LEU A 338 -4.06 -31.04 12.76
N ASP A 339 -4.12 -32.35 13.00
CA ASP A 339 -4.45 -32.91 14.30
C ASP A 339 -3.20 -33.08 15.20
N ASP A 340 -2.00 -32.87 14.65
CA ASP A 340 -0.74 -33.00 15.38
C ASP A 340 -0.39 -31.68 16.11
N SER A 341 -0.55 -31.67 17.43
CA SER A 341 -0.17 -30.54 18.27
C SER A 341 1.33 -30.22 18.23
N GLY A 342 2.19 -31.21 17.95
CA GLY A 342 3.62 -31.01 17.80
C GLY A 342 3.93 -30.17 16.57
N PHE A 343 3.31 -30.50 15.43
CA PHE A 343 3.46 -29.75 14.19
C PHE A 343 3.08 -28.26 14.37
N TYR A 344 1.96 -27.95 15.02
CA TYR A 344 1.53 -26.57 15.21
C TYR A 344 2.54 -25.74 16.02
N SER A 345 3.03 -26.30 17.14
CA SER A 345 4.03 -25.63 17.99
C SER A 345 5.36 -25.43 17.26
N ASP A 346 5.82 -26.44 16.53
CA ASP A 346 7.06 -26.37 15.74
C ASP A 346 6.91 -25.37 14.59
N PHE A 347 5.74 -25.30 13.96
CA PHE A 347 5.42 -24.32 12.92
C PHE A 347 5.44 -22.89 13.44
N GLN A 348 4.76 -22.62 14.57
CA GLN A 348 4.79 -21.30 15.19
C GLN A 348 6.22 -20.88 15.59
N SER A 349 7.01 -21.82 16.12
CA SER A 349 8.41 -21.57 16.49
C SER A 349 9.26 -21.24 15.27
N TYR A 350 9.13 -22.03 14.19
CA TYR A 350 9.83 -21.77 12.94
C TYR A 350 9.48 -20.40 12.37
N ILE A 351 8.19 -20.03 12.35
CA ILE A 351 7.76 -18.71 11.86
C ILE A 351 8.40 -17.59 12.70
N ALA A 352 8.35 -17.71 14.03
CA ALA A 352 8.89 -16.69 14.94
C ALA A 352 10.43 -16.54 14.85
N GLU A 353 11.14 -17.63 14.52
CA GLU A 353 12.60 -17.62 14.39
C GLU A 353 13.09 -17.12 13.03
N ASN A 354 12.32 -17.33 11.96
CA ASN A 354 12.78 -17.11 10.59
C ASN A 354 12.14 -15.92 9.88
N TYR A 355 10.96 -15.46 10.33
CA TYR A 355 10.26 -14.35 9.70
C TYR A 355 9.92 -13.25 10.69
N SER A 356 10.09 -12.01 10.25
CA SER A 356 9.50 -10.86 10.92
C SER A 356 7.98 -10.89 10.73
N GLY A 357 7.23 -10.68 11.81
CA GLY A 357 5.80 -10.40 11.74
C GLY A 357 5.51 -9.03 11.09
N PRO A 358 4.24 -8.61 11.05
CA PRO A 358 3.89 -7.31 10.51
C PRO A 358 4.56 -6.19 11.32
N SER A 359 4.95 -5.12 10.64
CA SER A 359 5.47 -3.88 11.22
C SER A 359 4.40 -2.79 11.33
N ILE A 360 3.26 -2.96 10.64
CA ILE A 360 2.16 -2.00 10.57
C ILE A 360 0.89 -2.63 11.15
N TYR A 361 0.28 -1.96 12.12
CA TYR A 361 -1.00 -2.39 12.66
C TYR A 361 -2.17 -1.98 11.76
N SER A 362 -2.95 -2.96 11.33
CA SER A 362 -4.04 -2.84 10.34
C SER A 362 -5.42 -2.53 10.93
N GLY A 363 -5.54 -2.39 12.25
CA GLY A 363 -6.82 -2.29 12.95
C GLY A 363 -7.50 -3.65 13.25
N THR A 364 -6.82 -4.77 13.03
CA THR A 364 -7.38 -6.12 13.22
C THR A 364 -7.86 -6.34 14.65
N GLY A 365 -9.11 -6.77 14.80
CA GLY A 365 -9.71 -7.08 16.10
C GLY A 365 -10.13 -5.86 16.93
N ALA A 366 -10.14 -4.65 16.34
CA ALA A 366 -10.37 -3.38 17.04
C ALA A 366 -9.48 -3.22 18.29
N SER A 367 -8.31 -3.86 18.28
CA SER A 367 -7.41 -3.89 19.41
C SER A 367 -6.78 -2.53 19.65
N VAL A 368 -6.68 -2.18 20.92
CA VAL A 368 -6.04 -0.96 21.39
C VAL A 368 -5.06 -1.31 22.48
N VAL A 369 -3.99 -0.52 22.58
CA VAL A 369 -3.08 -0.60 23.74
C VAL A 369 -3.65 0.35 24.78
N MET A 370 -3.95 -0.17 25.96
CA MET A 370 -4.46 0.62 27.07
C MET A 370 -3.31 0.97 28.03
N PRO A 371 -3.35 2.16 28.67
CA PRO A 371 -2.41 2.48 29.73
C PRO A 371 -2.67 1.64 30.98
N ASP A 372 -1.64 1.48 31.81
CA ASP A 372 -1.73 0.82 33.09
C ASP A 372 -2.57 1.64 34.11
N ILE A 373 -2.69 1.11 35.33
CA ILE A 373 -3.43 1.79 36.42
C ILE A 373 -2.87 3.17 36.80
N ASN A 374 -1.63 3.46 36.43
CA ASN A 374 -0.95 4.74 36.67
C ASN A 374 -1.06 5.69 35.47
N GLY A 375 -1.67 5.25 34.36
CA GLY A 375 -1.78 6.03 33.13
C GLY A 375 -0.57 5.90 32.20
N GLU A 376 0.34 4.96 32.46
CA GLU A 376 1.54 4.72 31.65
C GLU A 376 1.28 3.65 30.58
N PHE A 377 1.65 3.93 29.34
CA PHE A 377 1.55 2.96 28.25
C PHE A 377 2.76 1.99 28.31
N PRO A 378 2.55 0.70 28.04
CA PRO A 378 3.65 -0.25 27.96
C PRO A 378 4.61 0.12 26.82
N GLU A 379 5.92 0.10 27.09
CA GLU A 379 6.97 0.43 26.11
C GLU A 379 6.94 -0.52 24.88
N ASP A 380 6.40 -1.72 25.03
CA ASP A 380 6.26 -2.74 23.97
C ASP A 380 4.82 -2.89 23.47
N GLY A 381 3.96 -1.90 23.72
CA GLY A 381 2.53 -1.94 23.39
C GLY A 381 2.24 -2.26 21.92
N LEU A 382 2.88 -1.56 20.97
CA LEU A 382 2.73 -1.85 19.54
C LEU A 382 3.29 -3.23 19.18
N GLN A 383 4.43 -3.63 19.73
CA GLN A 383 5.03 -4.93 19.45
C GLN A 383 4.13 -6.08 19.91
N SER A 384 3.50 -5.93 21.08
CA SER A 384 2.50 -6.86 21.59
C SER A 384 1.26 -6.92 20.70
N LEU A 385 0.79 -5.75 20.24
CA LEU A 385 -0.34 -5.62 19.31
C LEU A 385 -0.06 -6.30 17.95
N LEU A 386 1.11 -6.05 17.36
CA LEU A 386 1.56 -6.70 16.14
C LEU A 386 1.70 -8.22 16.34
N GLY A 387 2.24 -8.64 17.49
CA GLY A 387 2.38 -10.05 17.85
C GLY A 387 1.06 -10.80 17.96
N LYS A 388 0.00 -10.17 18.50
CA LYS A 388 -1.34 -10.79 18.61
C LYS A 388 -2.15 -10.73 17.32
N THR A 389 -1.80 -9.84 16.39
CA THR A 389 -2.48 -9.68 15.10
C THR A 389 -1.71 -10.33 13.94
N ALA A 390 -0.53 -10.90 14.21
CA ALA A 390 0.25 -11.64 13.24
C ALA A 390 -0.46 -12.91 12.77
N GLY A 391 -0.42 -13.15 11.46
CA GLY A 391 -1.07 -14.30 10.85
C GLY A 391 -0.91 -14.31 9.34
N PHE A 392 -1.54 -15.29 8.70
CA PHE A 392 -1.55 -15.39 7.25
C PHE A 392 -2.54 -14.41 6.64
N ARG A 393 -2.10 -13.68 5.62
CA ARG A 393 -2.96 -12.94 4.70
C ARG A 393 -2.75 -13.36 3.26
N PHE A 394 -3.85 -13.53 2.54
CA PHE A 394 -3.82 -13.98 1.15
C PHE A 394 -3.22 -12.93 0.22
N PHE A 395 -3.55 -11.65 0.43
CA PHE A 395 -2.93 -10.50 -0.24
C PHE A 395 -2.59 -9.39 0.78
N GLY A 396 -1.71 -9.70 1.74
CA GLY A 396 -1.42 -8.86 2.90
C GLY A 396 -1.16 -7.37 2.65
N GLN A 397 -1.31 -6.57 3.71
CA GLN A 397 -1.18 -5.12 3.65
C GLN A 397 0.21 -4.71 3.21
N ARG A 398 0.27 -3.59 2.49
CA ARG A 398 1.50 -3.17 1.83
C ARG A 398 2.40 -2.43 2.80
N TYR A 399 3.64 -2.87 2.89
CA TYR A 399 4.66 -2.16 3.60
C TYR A 399 5.04 -0.90 2.81
N THR A 400 4.93 0.26 3.45
CA THR A 400 5.58 1.48 2.98
C THR A 400 6.40 2.07 4.12
N PRO A 401 7.62 2.61 3.84
CA PRO A 401 8.44 3.26 4.87
C PRO A 401 7.67 4.37 5.60
N ASP A 402 6.86 5.13 4.86
CA ASP A 402 6.04 6.21 5.42
C ASP A 402 5.01 5.67 6.42
N SER A 403 4.32 4.57 6.10
CA SER A 403 3.37 3.95 7.04
C SER A 403 4.04 3.42 8.30
N GLU A 404 5.24 2.85 8.20
CA GLU A 404 5.99 2.40 9.38
C GLU A 404 6.40 3.58 10.27
N ILE A 405 6.97 4.63 9.66
CA ILE A 405 7.42 5.83 10.39
C ILE A 405 6.22 6.55 11.02
N LEU A 406 5.16 6.79 10.24
CA LEU A 406 3.96 7.46 10.72
C LEU A 406 3.22 6.61 11.75
N GLY A 407 3.25 5.28 11.64
CA GLY A 407 2.71 4.35 12.62
C GLY A 407 3.31 4.56 14.02
N LYS A 408 4.61 4.88 14.09
CA LYS A 408 5.31 5.23 15.33
C LYS A 408 4.98 6.63 15.86
N LEU A 409 4.27 7.44 15.06
CA LEU A 409 3.87 8.82 15.38
C LEU A 409 2.37 8.97 15.58
N VAL A 410 1.63 7.86 15.70
CA VAL A 410 0.20 7.86 16.00
C VAL A 410 -0.09 6.93 17.18
N PHE A 411 -1.30 7.02 17.73
CA PHE A 411 -1.77 6.10 18.75
C PHE A 411 -1.64 4.64 18.26
N PRO A 412 -1.06 3.71 19.05
CA PRO A 412 -0.76 3.82 20.48
C PRO A 412 0.65 4.27 20.87
N GLU A 413 1.58 4.44 19.94
CA GLU A 413 3.00 4.73 20.23
C GLU A 413 3.23 6.12 20.85
N ILE A 414 2.44 7.09 20.42
CA ILE A 414 2.34 8.37 21.10
C ILE A 414 1.07 8.35 21.97
N GLY A 415 1.22 8.54 23.29
CA GLY A 415 0.09 8.63 24.21
C GLY A 415 -0.94 9.69 23.78
N THR A 416 -2.11 9.71 24.42
CA THR A 416 -3.24 10.60 24.03
C THR A 416 -2.81 12.06 23.85
N ASN A 417 -3.28 12.68 22.75
CA ASN A 417 -3.22 14.13 22.52
C ASN A 417 -3.87 14.95 23.64
#